data_AF-A0A497A220-F1
#
_entry.id   AF-A0A497A220-F1
#
_cell.length_a   1.000
_cell.length_b   1.000
_cell.length_c   1.000
_cell.angle_alpha   90.00
_cell.angle_beta   90.00
_cell.angle_gamma   90.00
#
_symmetry.space_group_name_H-M   'P 1'
#
loop_
_entity.id
_entity.type
_entity.pdbx_description
1 polymer ?
#
loop_
_entity_poly.entity_id
_entity_poly.type
_entity_poly.pdbx_seq_one_letter_code
_entity_poly.pdbx_strand_id
1 'polypeptide(L)' 'VEGLLTQLGMPIKLSDTPGAVRTPPPRLGEHTDELLRALGYSAEEIADLRAQGVL' A
#
# COMPACT_ATOMS: atom_id res chain seq x y z
N VAL A 1 12.10 -4.48 4.95
CA VAL A 1 13.41 -4.54 4.26
C VAL A 1 13.66 -3.15 3.71
N GLU A 2 14.75 -2.52 4.11
CA GLU A 2 15.19 -1.25 3.52
C GLU A 2 16.49 -1.51 2.77
N GLY A 3 16.58 -1.08 1.52
CA GLY A 3 17.73 -1.31 0.67
C GLY A 3 17.39 -1.52 -0.81
N LEU A 4 18.42 -1.73 -1.61
CA LEU A 4 18.27 -2.01 -3.05
C LEU A 4 17.76 -3.44 -3.27
N LEU A 5 16.79 -3.58 -4.18
CA LEU A 5 16.18 -4.85 -4.55
C LEU A 5 16.37 -5.10 -6.04
N THR A 6 16.88 -6.27 -6.40
CA THR A 6 16.87 -6.76 -7.77
C THR A 6 15.55 -7.51 -8.02
N GLN A 7 14.77 -7.05 -9.00
CA GLN A 7 13.49 -7.65 -9.37
C GLN A 7 13.40 -7.78 -10.89
N LEU A 8 12.62 -8.75 -11.37
CA LEU A 8 12.24 -8.83 -12.77
C LEU A 8 11.53 -7.54 -13.20
N GLY A 9 11.99 -6.96 -14.31
CA GLY A 9 11.33 -5.82 -14.92
C GLY A 9 10.02 -6.21 -15.63
N MET A 10 9.29 -5.20 -16.11
CA MET A 10 8.08 -5.42 -16.91
C MET A 10 8.43 -6.06 -18.27
N PRO A 11 7.90 -7.25 -18.61
CA PRO A 11 8.28 -7.96 -19.83
C PRO A 11 7.74 -7.30 -21.10
N ILE A 12 6.61 -6.61 -21.01
CA ILE A 12 5.98 -5.92 -22.13
C ILE A 12 6.27 -4.41 -22.03
N LYS A 13 6.65 -3.79 -23.15
CA LYS A 13 6.93 -2.35 -23.23
C LYS A 13 5.83 -1.67 -24.06
N LEU A 14 5.16 -0.69 -23.45
CA LEU A 14 4.14 0.13 -24.12
C LEU A 14 4.81 1.41 -24.62
N SER A 15 4.50 1.82 -25.85
CA SER A 15 5.06 3.04 -26.45
C SER A 15 4.51 4.31 -25.78
N ASP A 16 3.20 4.33 -25.53
CA ASP A 16 2.50 5.55 -25.11
C ASP A 16 2.40 5.66 -23.59
N THR A 17 2.33 4.51 -22.90
CA THR A 17 2.21 4.43 -21.44
C THR A 17 3.24 3.47 -20.82
N PRO A 18 4.55 3.78 -20.89
CA PRO A 18 5.57 2.95 -20.28
C PRO A 18 5.31 2.73 -18.79
N GLY A 19 5.26 1.46 -18.37
CA GLY A 19 5.12 1.13 -16.95
C GLY A 19 6.44 1.32 -16.19
N ALA A 20 6.34 1.60 -14.89
CA ALA A 20 7.49 1.82 -14.01
C ALA A 20 7.21 1.27 -12.61
N VAL A 21 8.26 0.78 -11.93
CA VAL A 21 8.25 0.53 -10.48
C VAL A 21 8.47 1.87 -9.79
N ARG A 22 7.46 2.37 -9.09
CA ARG A 22 7.45 3.74 -8.53
C ARG A 22 7.76 3.81 -7.05
N THR A 23 7.42 2.76 -6.32
CA THR A 23 7.54 2.68 -4.86
C THR A 23 8.03 1.29 -4.47
N PRO A 24 8.68 1.16 -3.30
CA PRO A 24 8.98 -0.15 -2.74
C PRO A 24 7.68 -0.91 -2.40
N PRO A 25 7.77 -2.23 -2.16
CA PRO A 25 6.66 -2.99 -1.60
C PRO A 25 6.22 -2.40 -0.26
N PRO A 26 4.91 -2.25 -0.01
CA PRO A 26 4.42 -1.70 1.25
C PRO A 26 4.70 -2.66 2.41
N ARG A 27 4.85 -2.10 3.62
CA ARG A 27 4.84 -2.87 4.86
C ARG A 27 3.43 -3.40 5.16
N LEU A 28 3.36 -4.42 6.00
CA LEU A 28 2.08 -4.89 6.53
C LEU A 28 1.35 -3.73 7.23
N GLY A 29 0.15 -3.39 6.74
CA GLY A 29 -0.69 -2.33 7.30
C GLY A 29 -0.29 -0.89 6.95
N GLU A 30 0.69 -0.66 6.06
CA GLU A 30 1.22 0.68 5.75
C GLU A 30 0.14 1.69 5.33
N HIS A 31 -0.85 1.24 4.55
CA HIS A 31 -1.92 2.09 4.02
C HIS A 31 -3.29 1.86 4.70
N THR A 32 -3.36 1.08 5.79
CA THR A 32 -4.64 0.72 6.43
C THR A 32 -5.45 1.95 6.83
N ASP A 33 -4.84 2.91 7.53
CA ASP A 33 -5.54 4.10 8.01
C ASP A 33 -5.92 5.06 6.88
N GLU A 34 -5.07 5.17 5.86
CA GLU A 34 -5.36 5.99 4.69
C GLU A 34 -6.61 5.46 3.98
N LEU A 35 -6.68 4.15 3.75
CA LEU A 35 -7.82 3.52 3.08
C LEU A 35 -9.08 3.55 3.92
N LEU A 36 -9.01 3.27 5.23
CA LEU A 36 -10.19 3.33 6.09
C LEU A 36 -10.78 4.74 6.15
N ARG A 37 -9.94 5.78 6.25
CA ARG A 37 -10.42 7.17 6.17
C ARG A 37 -11.02 7.48 4.80
N ALA A 38 -10.39 7.03 3.71
CA ALA A 38 -10.93 7.22 2.35
C ALA A 38 -12.28 6.53 2.15
N LEU A 39 -12.53 5.42 2.86
CA LEU A 39 -13.81 4.71 2.89
C LEU A 39 -14.85 5.34 3.83
N GLY A 40 -14.48 6.39 4.57
CA GLY A 40 -15.39 7.15 5.43
C GLY A 40 -15.39 6.75 6.91
N TYR A 41 -14.49 5.87 7.34
CA TYR A 41 -14.37 5.54 8.77
C TYR A 41 -13.82 6.71 9.57
N SER A 42 -14.42 6.95 10.73
CA SER A 42 -13.95 7.95 11.69
C SER A 42 -12.68 7.47 12.41
N ALA A 43 -11.98 8.40 13.08
CA ALA A 43 -10.81 8.04 13.88
C ALA A 43 -11.16 7.09 15.03
N GLU A 44 -12.34 7.28 15.62
CA GLU A 44 -12.90 6.46 16.69
C GLU A 44 -13.20 5.03 16.21
N GLU A 45 -13.86 4.88 15.05
CA GLU A 45 -14.17 3.56 14.50
C GLU A 45 -12.90 2.77 14.16
N ILE A 46 -11.87 3.43 13.63
CA ILE A 46 -10.57 2.80 13.35
C ILE A 46 -9.88 2.37 14.65
N ALA A 47 -9.98 3.17 15.72
CA ALA A 47 -9.43 2.82 17.02
C ALA A 47 -10.14 1.60 17.63
N ASP A 48 -11.46 1.52 17.49
CA ASP A 48 -12.26 0.38 17.96
C ASP A 48 -11.88 -0.91 17.23
N LEU A 49 -11.69 -0.87 15.91
CA LEU A 49 -11.25 -2.03 15.13
C LEU A 49 -9.87 -2.55 15.59
N ARG A 50 -8.95 -1.64 15.95
CA ARG A 50 -7.66 -2.00 16.55
C ARG A 50 -7.82 -2.64 17.92
N ALA A 51 -8.67 -2.05 18.78
CA ALA A 51 -8.93 -2.57 20.12
C ALA A 51 -9.54 -3.97 20.08
N GLN A 52 -10.32 -4.28 19.04
CA GLN A 52 -10.90 -5.60 18.79
C GLN A 52 -9.93 -6.62 18.20
N GLY A 53 -8.72 -6.21 17.79
CA GLY A 53 -7.73 -7.07 17.12
C GLY A 53 -8.12 -7.46 15.69
N VAL A 54 -9.01 -6.68 15.07
CA VAL A 54 -9.40 -6.83 13.66
C VAL A 54 -8.35 -6.19 12.73
N LEU A 55 -7.58 -5.23 13.25
CA LEU A 55 -6.49 -4.50 12.58
C LEU A 55 -5.13 -4.76 13.22
#